data_AF-A0A9E6SN72-F1
#
_entry.id   AF-A0A9E6SN72-F1
#
_cell.length_a   1.000
_cell.length_b   1.000
_cell.length_c   1.000
_cell.angle_alpha   90.00
_cell.angle_beta   90.00
_cell.angle_gamma   90.00
#
_symmetry.space_group_name_H-M   'P 1'
#
loop_
_entity.id
_entity.type
_entity.pdbx_description
1 polymer ?
#
loop_
_entity_poly.entity_id
_entity_poly.type
_entity_poly.pdbx_seq_one_letter_code
_entity_poly.pdbx_strand_id
1 'polypeptide(L)'
;MLLGAVGVAGPAINVDTLPSGITNAGASNLTLQGTLSSPRTVVIRTTGTVTISGNLVLGAYPVSGANVAQIVVIAQNIIIQPSVTKVDAWLVAQPSSATTGGTISTCDVAQSPIILDFRRPRVTHNYR
;
A
#
# COMPACT_ATOMS: atom_id res chain seq x y z
N MET A 1 -2.46 6.39 21.59
CA MET A 1 -2.18 5.19 20.76
C MET A 1 -3.08 5.30 19.54
N LEU A 2 -2.49 5.57 18.38
CA LEU A 2 -3.25 5.87 17.16
C LEU A 2 -3.74 4.55 16.57
N LEU A 3 -5.06 4.35 16.55
CA LEU A 3 -5.70 3.21 15.91
C LEU A 3 -5.48 3.34 14.39
N GLY A 4 -4.70 2.44 13.80
CA GLY A 4 -4.59 2.33 12.35
C GLY A 4 -5.95 1.89 11.81
N ALA A 5 -6.63 2.77 11.07
CA ALA A 5 -7.85 2.40 10.37
C ALA A 5 -7.51 1.36 9.30
N VAL A 6 -8.05 0.15 9.45
CA VAL A 6 -8.04 -0.85 8.38
C VAL A 6 -8.92 -0.29 7.27
N GLY A 7 -8.31 0.23 6.20
CA GLY A 7 -9.05 0.70 5.03
C GLY A 7 -9.87 -0.46 4.46
N VAL A 8 -11.17 -0.25 4.24
CA VAL A 8 -12.03 -1.23 3.56
C VAL A 8 -11.44 -1.49 2.18
N ALA A 9 -11.09 -2.75 1.88
CA ALA A 9 -10.49 -3.14 0.61
C ALA A 9 -11.38 -2.70 -0.57
N GLY A 10 -10.79 -2.01 -1.54
CA GLY A 10 -11.48 -1.57 -2.74
C GLY A 10 -11.51 -2.61 -3.85
N PRO A 11 -12.07 -2.28 -5.03
CA PRO A 11 -12.11 -3.20 -6.17
C PRO A 11 -10.73 -3.77 -6.50
N ALA A 12 -10.71 -5.06 -6.83
CA ALA A 12 -9.51 -5.77 -7.27
C ALA A 12 -9.17 -5.41 -8.72
N ILE A 13 -7.94 -4.99 -8.94
CA ILE A 13 -7.40 -4.60 -10.24
C ILE A 13 -6.15 -5.45 -10.51
N ASN A 14 -6.13 -6.07 -11.69
CA ASN A 14 -4.92 -6.64 -12.23
C ASN A 14 -4.12 -5.54 -12.94
N VAL A 15 -2.88 -5.31 -12.54
CA VAL A 15 -2.02 -4.27 -13.14
C VAL A 15 -1.80 -4.47 -14.64
N ASP A 16 -1.94 -5.69 -15.16
CA ASP A 16 -1.77 -5.98 -16.58
C ASP A 16 -2.96 -5.59 -17.45
N THR A 17 -4.12 -5.32 -16.86
CA THR A 17 -5.28 -4.84 -17.63
C THR A 17 -5.27 -3.33 -17.79
N LEU A 18 -4.35 -2.63 -17.11
CA LEU A 18 -4.26 -1.18 -17.14
C LEU A 18 -3.52 -0.68 -18.40
N PRO A 19 -3.98 0.45 -18.98
CA PRO A 19 -3.32 1.06 -20.12
C PRO A 19 -1.94 1.60 -19.74
N SER A 20 -1.13 1.90 -20.76
CA SER A 20 0.11 2.66 -20.55
C SER A 20 -0.22 4.08 -20.07
N GLY A 21 0.55 4.59 -19.12
CA GLY A 21 0.40 5.93 -18.55
C GLY A 21 -0.32 5.95 -17.21
N ILE A 22 -1.02 7.06 -16.92
CA ILE A 22 -1.63 7.33 -15.62
C ILE A 22 -3.10 6.92 -15.61
N THR A 23 -3.46 6.05 -14.67
CA THR A 23 -4.84 5.72 -14.30
C THR A 23 -5.18 6.43 -13.00
N ASN A 24 -6.12 7.39 -13.04
CA ASN A 24 -6.60 8.11 -11.86
C ASN A 24 -7.87 7.44 -11.32
N ALA A 25 -7.84 6.99 -10.07
CA ALA A 25 -8.98 6.34 -9.40
C ALA A 25 -9.70 7.26 -8.38
N GLY A 26 -9.34 8.54 -8.34
CA GLY A 26 -9.93 9.51 -7.39
C GLY A 26 -9.70 9.10 -5.93
N ALA A 27 -10.70 9.29 -5.08
CA ALA A 27 -10.67 8.96 -3.64
C ALA A 27 -11.03 7.48 -3.32
N SER A 28 -10.90 6.58 -4.29
CA SER A 28 -11.28 5.17 -4.14
C SER A 28 -10.19 4.37 -3.44
N ASN A 29 -10.57 3.48 -2.52
CA ASN A 29 -9.66 2.40 -2.14
C ASN A 29 -9.48 1.44 -3.32
N LEU A 30 -8.34 0.78 -3.43
CA LEU A 30 -8.04 -0.18 -4.49
C LEU A 30 -7.37 -1.42 -3.92
N THR A 31 -7.55 -2.56 -4.58
CA THR A 31 -6.79 -3.77 -4.32
C THR A 31 -5.99 -4.13 -5.57
N LEU A 32 -4.67 -4.27 -5.47
CA LEU A 32 -3.77 -4.49 -6.61
C LEU A 32 -3.07 -5.84 -6.54
N GLN A 33 -2.90 -6.45 -7.70
CA GLN A 33 -2.10 -7.66 -7.93
C GLN A 33 -1.72 -7.79 -9.40
N GLY A 34 -0.78 -8.68 -9.71
CA GLY A 34 -0.53 -9.16 -11.07
C GLY A 34 0.88 -8.93 -11.60
N THR A 35 1.11 -9.48 -12.78
CA THR A 35 2.39 -9.38 -13.50
C THR A 35 2.19 -8.52 -14.73
N LEU A 36 2.96 -7.44 -14.86
CA LEU A 36 2.96 -6.65 -16.08
C LEU A 36 3.62 -7.49 -17.19
N SER A 37 2.85 -7.87 -18.21
CA SER A 37 3.24 -8.84 -19.26
C SER A 37 3.82 -8.20 -20.53
N SER A 38 3.72 -6.88 -20.66
CA SER A 38 4.30 -6.11 -21.77
C SER A 38 5.11 -4.92 -21.26
N PRO A 39 6.20 -4.52 -21.96
CA PRO A 39 7.07 -3.43 -21.52
C PRO A 39 6.38 -2.07 -21.65
N ARG A 40 5.76 -1.59 -20.56
CA ARG A 40 5.10 -0.28 -20.51
C ARG A 40 5.21 0.34 -19.12
N THR A 41 4.91 1.64 -19.04
CA THR A 41 4.76 2.33 -17.76
C THR A 41 3.29 2.28 -17.35
N VAL A 42 3.00 1.78 -16.15
CA VAL A 42 1.67 1.83 -15.54
C VAL A 42 1.77 2.64 -14.25
N VAL A 43 1.04 3.75 -14.19
CA VAL A 43 0.94 4.59 -12.99
C VAL A 43 -0.49 4.53 -12.46
N ILE A 44 -0.66 4.04 -11.24
CA ILE A 44 -1.94 4.04 -10.53
C ILE A 44 -1.91 5.18 -9.52
N ARG A 45 -2.87 6.08 -9.59
CA ARG A 45 -2.99 7.22 -8.66
C ARG A 45 -4.35 7.26 -7.98
N THR A 46 -4.33 7.35 -6.66
CA THR A 46 -5.52 7.56 -5.83
C THR A 46 -5.19 8.40 -4.58
N THR A 47 -6.20 9.04 -3.99
CA THR A 47 -6.11 9.61 -2.63
C THR A 47 -6.67 8.67 -1.56
N GLY A 48 -7.09 7.46 -1.94
CA GLY A 48 -7.53 6.40 -1.04
C GLY A 48 -6.39 5.47 -0.59
N THR A 49 -6.79 4.33 -0.04
CA THR A 49 -5.86 3.27 0.38
C THR A 49 -5.69 2.23 -0.73
N VAL A 50 -4.44 1.93 -1.08
CA VAL A 50 -4.10 0.81 -1.97
C VAL A 50 -3.68 -0.39 -1.12
N THR A 51 -4.38 -1.50 -1.28
CA THR A 51 -4.01 -2.80 -0.71
C THR A 51 -3.34 -3.63 -1.79
N ILE A 52 -2.08 -3.99 -1.62
CA ILE A 52 -1.38 -4.95 -2.48
C ILE A 52 -1.65 -6.34 -1.88
N SER A 53 -2.55 -7.10 -2.50
CA SER A 53 -3.02 -8.40 -2.02
C SER A 53 -2.29 -9.60 -2.62
N GLY A 54 -1.63 -9.38 -3.75
CA GLY A 54 -0.81 -10.36 -4.45
C GLY A 54 0.46 -9.71 -4.98
N ASN A 55 1.35 -10.54 -5.52
CA ASN A 55 2.61 -10.05 -6.08
C ASN A 55 2.36 -9.02 -7.19
N LEU A 56 3.15 -7.95 -7.18
CA LEU A 56 3.29 -7.02 -8.29
C LEU A 56 4.62 -7.33 -8.96
N VAL A 57 4.57 -7.88 -10.17
CA VAL A 57 5.77 -8.37 -10.85
C VAL A 57 5.99 -7.60 -12.13
N LEU A 58 7.20 -7.07 -12.29
CA LEU A 58 7.66 -6.52 -13.55
C LEU A 58 8.27 -7.66 -14.36
N GLY A 59 7.76 -7.91 -15.56
CA GLY A 59 8.35 -8.89 -16.47
C GLY A 59 9.82 -8.58 -16.78
N ALA A 60 10.56 -9.58 -17.27
CA ALA A 60 11.94 -9.40 -17.70
C ALA A 60 11.95 -8.72 -19.08
N TYR A 61 12.26 -7.42 -19.10
CA TYR A 61 12.32 -6.63 -20.33
C TYR A 61 13.72 -6.09 -20.59
N PRO A 62 14.18 -6.07 -21.85
CA PRO A 62 15.43 -5.41 -22.20
C PRO A 62 15.34 -3.91 -21.93
N VAL A 63 16.38 -3.36 -21.31
CA VAL A 63 16.52 -1.91 -21.07
C VAL A 63 16.86 -1.21 -22.39
N SER A 64 15.85 -0.93 -23.21
CA SER A 64 16.00 -0.10 -24.41
C SER A 64 15.57 1.34 -24.10
N GLY A 65 16.43 2.31 -24.42
CA GLY A 65 16.40 3.68 -23.87
C GLY A 65 15.18 4.55 -24.17
N ALA A 66 14.17 4.05 -24.91
CA ALA A 66 12.96 4.81 -25.22
C ALA A 66 11.77 4.49 -24.30
N ASN A 67 11.71 3.28 -23.71
CA ASN A 67 10.57 2.86 -22.89
C ASN A 67 11.05 2.01 -21.70
N VAL A 68 11.04 2.60 -20.50
CA VAL A 68 11.31 1.86 -19.26
C VAL A 68 9.99 1.24 -18.78
N ALA A 69 9.97 -0.09 -18.69
CA ALA A 69 8.85 -0.80 -18.11
C ALA A 69 8.85 -0.58 -16.59
N GLN A 70 7.70 -0.19 -16.02
CA GLN A 70 7.60 0.10 -14.59
C GLN A 70 6.15 0.11 -14.12
N ILE A 71 5.98 -0.22 -12.85
CA ILE A 71 4.73 -0.08 -12.10
C ILE A 71 4.96 1.01 -11.06
N VAL A 72 4.10 2.02 -11.02
CA VAL A 72 4.15 3.11 -10.03
C VAL A 72 2.81 3.18 -9.32
N VAL A 73 2.81 3.11 -8.00
CA VAL A 73 1.62 3.19 -7.15
C VAL A 73 1.72 4.43 -6.30
N ILE A 74 0.77 5.35 -6.48
CA ILE A 74 0.66 6.61 -5.76
C ILE A 74 -0.66 6.60 -5.00
N ALA A 75 -0.61 6.63 -3.67
CA ALA A 75 -1.78 6.52 -2.80
C ALA A 75 -1.64 7.34 -1.51
N GLN A 76 -2.72 7.52 -0.76
CA GLN A 76 -2.62 8.05 0.61
C GLN A 76 -1.96 7.03 1.53
N ASN A 77 -2.48 5.80 1.52
CA ASN A 77 -1.95 4.68 2.29
C ASN A 77 -1.70 3.51 1.35
N ILE A 78 -0.60 2.81 1.55
CA ILE A 78 -0.25 1.59 0.82
C ILE A 78 -0.05 0.48 1.85
N ILE A 79 -0.86 -0.57 1.74
CA ILE A 79 -0.80 -1.73 2.62
C ILE A 79 -0.34 -2.93 1.79
N ILE A 80 0.79 -3.53 2.15
CA ILE A 80 1.29 -4.76 1.53
C ILE A 80 0.91 -5.92 2.44
N GLN A 81 0.06 -6.82 1.94
CA GLN A 81 -0.40 -7.96 2.70
C GLN A 81 0.75 -8.95 3.00
N PRO A 82 0.70 -9.67 4.13
CA PRO A 82 1.75 -10.63 4.52
C PRO A 82 2.01 -11.75 3.50
N SER A 83 1.02 -12.10 2.68
CA SER A 83 1.12 -13.11 1.63
C SER A 83 1.94 -12.66 0.41
N VAL A 84 2.24 -11.37 0.29
CA VAL A 84 2.96 -10.80 -0.85
C VAL A 84 4.45 -11.07 -0.69
N THR A 85 5.03 -11.78 -1.65
CA THR A 85 6.46 -12.15 -1.64
C THR A 85 7.29 -11.28 -2.58
N LYS A 86 6.66 -10.54 -3.50
CA LYS A 86 7.35 -9.73 -4.50
C LYS A 86 6.57 -8.47 -4.88
N VAL A 87 7.24 -7.32 -4.84
CA VAL A 87 6.71 -6.03 -5.27
C VAL A 87 7.78 -5.31 -6.10
N ASP A 88 7.69 -5.44 -7.42
CA ASP A 88 8.54 -4.75 -8.40
C ASP A 88 7.89 -3.41 -8.82
N ALA A 89 7.57 -2.57 -7.85
CA ALA A 89 6.86 -1.31 -8.08
C ALA A 89 7.48 -0.15 -7.28
N TRP A 90 7.33 1.05 -7.83
CA TRP A 90 7.65 2.29 -7.13
C TRP A 90 6.44 2.66 -6.26
N LEU A 91 6.65 2.77 -4.96
CA LEU A 91 5.58 3.07 -4.00
C LEU A 91 5.73 4.49 -3.49
N VAL A 92 4.68 5.30 -3.67
CA VAL A 92 4.66 6.71 -3.25
C VAL A 92 3.43 6.95 -2.38
N ALA A 93 3.66 7.10 -1.08
CA ALA A 93 2.64 7.56 -0.14
C ALA A 93 2.57 9.09 -0.13
N GLN A 94 1.40 9.66 -0.39
CA GLN A 94 1.16 11.10 -0.38
C GLN A 94 0.40 11.51 0.89
N PRO A 95 0.65 12.71 1.45
CA PRO A 95 -0.16 13.24 2.55
C PRO A 95 -1.56 13.65 2.07
N SER A 96 -2.58 13.49 2.92
CA SER A 96 -3.97 13.92 2.61
C SER A 96 -4.23 15.37 3.03
N SER A 97 -3.35 15.89 3.89
CA SER A 97 -3.38 17.27 4.37
C SER A 97 -2.01 17.66 4.91
N ALA A 98 -1.84 18.93 5.27
CA ALA A 98 -0.61 19.43 5.89
C ALA A 98 -0.27 18.73 7.24
N THR A 99 -1.25 18.10 7.89
CA THR A 99 -1.09 17.47 9.21
C THR A 99 -1.24 15.95 9.19
N THR A 100 -1.64 15.37 8.04
CA THR A 100 -1.87 13.93 7.89
C THR A 100 -0.96 13.38 6.80
N GLY A 101 0.08 12.65 7.22
CA GLY A 101 1.03 12.01 6.33
C GLY A 101 0.43 10.79 5.60
N GLY A 102 1.10 10.38 4.52
CA GLY A 102 0.85 9.09 3.87
C GLY A 102 1.64 7.97 4.54
N THR A 103 1.13 6.74 4.44
CA THR A 103 1.77 5.57 5.08
C THR A 103 2.02 4.45 4.08
N ILE A 104 3.12 3.71 4.29
CA ILE A 104 3.40 2.45 3.63
C ILE A 104 3.58 1.40 4.73
N SER A 105 2.63 0.50 4.87
CA SER A 105 2.65 -0.59 5.84
C SER A 105 3.03 -1.90 5.15
N THR A 106 4.02 -2.60 5.70
CA THR A 106 4.41 -3.94 5.25
C THR A 106 3.96 -4.97 6.27
N CYS A 107 3.52 -6.14 5.82
CA CYS A 107 3.10 -7.24 6.68
C CYS A 107 1.99 -6.86 7.66
N ASP A 108 1.12 -5.92 7.27
CA ASP A 108 0.00 -5.52 8.11
C ASP A 108 -0.99 -6.68 8.16
N VAL A 109 -0.94 -7.42 9.26
CA VAL A 109 -1.98 -8.38 9.63
C VAL A 109 -3.13 -7.55 10.17
N ALA A 110 -4.35 -7.75 9.64
CA ALA A 110 -5.53 -7.15 10.24
C ALA A 110 -5.48 -7.44 11.75
N GLN A 111 -5.22 -6.41 12.56
CA GLN A 111 -5.17 -6.58 14.00
C GLN A 111 -6.58 -6.97 14.43
N SER A 112 -6.79 -8.25 14.80
CA SER A 112 -7.85 -8.55 15.74
C SER A 112 -7.65 -7.63 16.93
N PRO A 113 -8.69 -6.97 17.47
CA PRO A 113 -8.52 -6.05 18.58
C PRO A 113 -8.01 -6.83 19.78
N ILE A 114 -6.70 -6.84 19.98
CA ILE A 114 -6.11 -7.22 21.25
C ILE A 114 -6.41 -6.05 22.17
N ILE A 115 -7.41 -6.22 23.04
CA ILE A 115 -7.60 -5.32 24.17
C ILE A 115 -6.42 -5.55 25.10
N LEU A 116 -5.34 -4.79 24.88
CA LEU A 116 -4.29 -4.62 25.87
C LEU A 116 -4.81 -3.58 26.87
N ASP A 117 -5.50 -4.05 27.91
CA ASP A 117 -5.67 -3.26 29.13
C ASP A 117 -4.29 -3.11 29.79
N PHE A 118 -3.48 -2.17 29.30
CA PHE A 118 -2.28 -1.74 29.99
C PHE A 118 -2.68 -0.81 31.13
N ARG A 119 -3.39 -1.34 32.12
CA ARG A 119 -3.41 -0.76 33.46
C ARG A 119 -1.99 -0.84 34.01
N ARG A 120 -1.25 0.27 33.96
CA ARG A 120 -0.03 0.43 34.74
C ARG A 120 -0.37 0.16 36.21
N PRO A 121 0.22 -0.84 36.88
CA PRO A 121 0.12 -0.93 38.32
C PRO A 121 0.80 0.31 38.90
N ARG A 122 0.05 1.16 39.60
CA ARG A 122 0.63 2.22 40.41
C ARG A 122 1.33 1.55 41.58
N VAL A 123 2.66 1.44 41.52
CA VAL A 123 3.47 1.04 42.68
C VAL A 123 3.63 2.27 43.58
N THR A 124 2.91 2.30 44.71
CA THR A 124 3.13 3.30 45.75
C THR A 124 4.22 2.77 46.68
N HIS A 125 5.43 3.31 46.58
CA HIS A 125 6.47 3.09 47.60
C HIS A 125 6.14 3.92 48.83
N ASN A 126 5.68 3.26 49.90
CA ASN A 126 5.66 3.85 51.24
C ASN A 126 7.01 3.57 51.90
N TYR A 127 7.88 4.59 51.98
CA TYR A 127 9.02 4.55 52.89
C TYR A 127 8.51 5.01 54.26
N ARG A 128 8.67 4.16 55.28
CA ARG A 128 8.56 4.54 56.70
C ARG A 128 9.90 5.05 57.19
#